data_AF-B7P5X0-F1
#
_entry.id   AF-B7P5X0-F1
#
_cell.length_a   1.000
_cell.length_b   1.000
_cell.length_c   1.000
_cell.angle_alpha   90.00
_cell.angle_beta   90.00
_cell.angle_gamma   90.00
#
_symmetry.space_group_name_H-M   'P 1'
#
loop_
_entity.id
_entity.type
_entity.pdbx_description
1 polymer ?
#
loop_
_entity_poly.entity_id
_entity_poly.type
_entity_poly.pdbx_seq_one_letter_code
_entity_poly.pdbx_strand_id
1 'polypeptide(L)' 'MTEITQKPLWDFWSNCWDTGNTPWHRPDIHPLLTEHVDKVLGNRRDAQVFIPLCGKANEIKW' A
#
# COMPACT_ATOMS: atom_id res chain seq x y z
N MET A 1 -30.02 3.81 26.31
CA MET A 1 -29.15 2.83 25.63
C MET A 1 -28.61 3.50 24.38
N THR A 2 -27.40 4.03 24.42
CA THR A 2 -26.72 4.52 23.22
C THR A 2 -26.11 3.32 22.52
N GLU A 3 -26.70 2.89 21.42
CA GLU A 3 -26.08 1.93 20.51
C GLU A 3 -24.76 2.54 20.02
N ILE A 4 -23.65 1.92 20.39
CA ILE A 4 -22.35 2.27 19.84
C ILE A 4 -22.33 1.63 18.44
N THR A 5 -22.73 2.39 17.42
CA THR A 5 -22.56 1.95 16.02
C THR A 5 -21.07 1.82 15.76
N GLN A 6 -20.55 0.60 15.88
CA GLN A 6 -19.18 0.29 15.49
C GLN A 6 -19.07 0.47 13.98
N LYS A 7 -18.39 1.54 13.55
CA LYS A 7 -18.05 1.72 12.15
C LYS A 7 -17.14 0.57 11.70
N PRO A 8 -17.33 0.04 10.48
CA PRO A 8 -16.50 -1.04 9.99
C PRO A 8 -15.04 -0.57 9.84
N LEU A 9 -14.07 -1.48 9.97
CA LEU A 9 -12.65 -1.13 9.96
C LEU A 9 -12.20 -0.42 8.67
N TRP A 10 -12.87 -0.67 7.55
CA TRP A 10 -12.57 -0.01 6.27
C TRP A 10 -12.92 1.49 6.28
N ASP A 11 -13.86 1.94 7.12
CA ASP A 11 -14.19 3.38 7.26
C ASP A 11 -12.98 4.17 7.76
N PHE A 12 -12.21 3.59 8.69
CA PHE A 12 -11.01 4.24 9.23
C PHE A 12 -9.98 4.50 8.13
N TRP A 13 -9.67 3.47 7.32
CA TRP A 13 -8.70 3.59 6.24
C TRP A 13 -9.17 4.52 5.13
N SER A 14 -10.47 4.50 4.81
CA SER A 14 -11.05 5.42 3.82
C SER A 14 -10.92 6.88 4.27
N ASN A 15 -11.26 7.16 5.54
CA ASN A 15 -11.11 8.50 6.11
C ASN A 15 -9.63 8.98 6.13
N CYS A 16 -8.67 8.10 6.37
CA CYS A 16 -7.25 8.45 6.26
C CYS A 16 -6.86 8.89 4.84
N TRP A 17 -7.37 8.22 3.80
CA TRP A 17 -7.17 8.64 2.41
C TRP A 17 -7.87 9.97 2.10
N ASP A 18 -9.13 10.12 2.50
CA ASP A 18 -9.94 11.32 2.24
C ASP A 18 -9.36 12.58 2.90
N THR A 19 -8.77 12.43 4.10
CA THR A 19 -8.17 13.53 4.85
C THR A 19 -6.68 13.73 4.54
N GLY A 20 -6.09 12.89 3.67
CA GLY A 20 -4.66 12.92 3.35
C GLY A 20 -3.74 12.50 4.50
N ASN A 21 -4.28 11.95 5.60
CA ASN A 21 -3.50 11.42 6.71
C ASN A 21 -2.92 10.03 6.35
N THR A 22 -1.91 10.03 5.48
CA THR A 22 -1.25 8.82 4.98
C THR A 22 0.25 8.81 5.33
N PRO A 23 0.63 8.79 6.63
CA PRO A 23 2.03 8.85 7.05
C PRO A 23 2.87 7.66 6.60
N TRP A 24 2.23 6.54 6.24
CA TRP A 24 2.88 5.37 5.66
C TRP A 24 3.23 5.54 4.17
N HIS A 25 2.60 6.49 3.47
CA HIS A 25 2.88 6.68 2.05
C HIS A 25 4.25 7.35 1.86
N ARG A 26 5.06 6.74 0.99
CA ARG A 26 6.35 7.27 0.56
C ARG A 26 6.24 7.94 -0.80
N PRO A 27 6.80 9.14 -1.00
CA PRO A 27 6.83 9.79 -2.31
C PRO A 27 7.85 9.14 -3.27
N ASP A 28 8.75 8.30 -2.75
CA ASP A 28 9.78 7.56 -3.46
C ASP A 28 9.53 6.05 -3.43
N ILE A 29 10.20 5.31 -4.31
CA ILE A 29 10.23 3.83 -4.27
C ILE A 29 10.97 3.39 -3.00
N HIS A 30 10.48 2.33 -2.35
CA HIS A 30 11.13 1.81 -1.15
C HIS A 30 12.59 1.40 -1.43
N PRO A 31 13.59 1.90 -0.69
CA PRO A 31 15.02 1.71 -1.03
C PRO A 31 15.44 0.24 -1.03
N LEU A 32 14.94 -0.57 -0.09
CA LEU A 32 15.23 -2.01 -0.09
C LEU A 32 14.65 -2.76 -1.29
N LEU A 33 13.54 -2.28 -1.86
CA LEU A 33 13.02 -2.89 -3.07
C LEU A 33 13.94 -2.55 -4.25
N THR A 34 14.36 -1.29 -4.38
CA THR A 34 15.34 -0.87 -5.39
C THR A 34 16.63 -1.70 -5.31
N GLU A 35 17.15 -1.95 -4.11
CA GLU A 35 18.38 -2.70 -3.90
C GLU A 35 18.25 -4.21 -4.18
N HIS A 36 17.06 -4.78 -4.04
CA HIS A 36 16.86 -6.23 -4.04
C HIS A 36 15.86 -6.74 -5.08
N VAL A 37 15.36 -5.89 -5.97
CA VAL A 37 14.33 -6.24 -6.96
C VAL A 37 14.72 -7.46 -7.81
N ASP A 38 15.98 -7.56 -8.23
CA ASP A 38 16.44 -8.69 -9.04
C ASP A 38 16.34 -10.04 -8.29
N LYS A 39 16.60 -10.02 -6.98
CA LYS A 39 16.44 -11.20 -6.12
C LYS A 39 14.97 -11.53 -5.90
N VAL A 40 14.12 -10.52 -5.68
CA VAL A 40 12.67 -10.68 -5.46
C VAL A 40 12.00 -11.26 -6.70
N LEU A 41 12.38 -10.79 -7.90
CA LEU A 41 11.81 -11.26 -9.15
C LEU A 41 12.46 -12.57 -9.64
N GLY A 42 13.60 -12.96 -9.07
CA GLY A 42 14.38 -14.12 -9.49
C GLY A 42 14.89 -13.98 -10.93
N ASN A 43 15.33 -12.77 -11.31
CA ASN A 43 15.75 -12.41 -12.68
C ASN A 43 14.68 -12.61 -13.77
N ARG A 44 13.41 -12.82 -13.40
CA ARG A 44 12.30 -12.94 -14.36
C ARG A 44 11.75 -11.57 -14.70
N ARG A 45 11.54 -11.32 -16.00
CA ARG A 45 10.94 -10.07 -16.49
C ARG A 45 9.41 -10.10 -16.52
N ASP A 46 8.81 -11.27 -16.44
CA ASP A 46 7.38 -11.57 -16.55
C ASP A 46 6.79 -12.13 -15.24
N ALA A 47 7.45 -11.85 -14.12
CA ALA A 47 6.98 -12.29 -12.81
C ALA A 47 5.60 -11.66 -12.49
N GLN A 48 4.66 -12.49 -12.07
CA GLN A 48 3.41 -12.03 -11.48
C GLN A 48 3.64 -11.72 -10.00
N VAL A 49 3.39 -10.49 -9.61
CA VAL A 49 3.64 -9.99 -8.25
C VAL A 49 2.32 -9.55 -7.63
N PHE A 50 2.05 -10.04 -6.42
CA PHE A 50 0.90 -9.61 -5.62
C PHE A 50 1.39 -8.62 -4.56
N ILE A 51 0.73 -7.45 -4.49
CA ILE A 51 1.04 -6.40 -3.52
C ILE A 51 -0.21 -6.17 -2.66
N PRO A 52 -0.28 -6.76 -1.45
CA PRO A 52 -1.43 -6.60 -0.59
C PRO A 52 -1.54 -5.16 -0.08
N LEU A 53 -2.76 -4.62 -0.01
CA LEU A 53 -3.04 -3.28 0.51
C LEU A 53 -2.18 -2.18 -0.16
N CYS A 54 -2.01 -2.25 -1.49
CA CYS A 54 -1.04 -1.45 -2.23
C CYS A 54 -1.22 0.08 -2.14
N GLY A 55 -2.40 0.56 -1.72
CA GLY A 55 -2.66 1.99 -1.59
C GLY A 55 -2.36 2.73 -2.90
N LYS A 56 -1.36 3.62 -2.89
CA LYS A 56 -0.80 4.32 -4.07
C LYS A 56 0.71 4.09 -4.25
N ALA A 57 1.19 2.87 -3.98
CA ALA A 57 2.59 2.50 -4.13
C ALA A 57 3.18 2.96 -5.49
N ASN A 58 4.33 3.64 -5.47
CA ASN A 58 4.98 4.18 -6.67
C ASN A 58 5.68 3.11 -7.51
N GLU A 59 5.87 1.94 -6.93
CA GLU A 59 6.38 0.72 -7.55
C GLU A 59 5.45 0.20 -8.66
N ILE A 60 4.18 0.60 -8.63
CA ILE A 60 3.14 0.16 -9.57
C ILE A 60 2.94 1.26 -10.61
N LYS A 61 2.87 0.87 -11.89
CA LYS A 61 2.36 1.78 -12.93
C LYS A 61 0.84 1.87 -12.77
N TRP A 62 0.36 3.05 -12.40
CA TRP A 62 -1.06 3.42 -12.35
C TRP A 62 -1.57 3.80 -13.73
#